data_AF-A0A2R9BEH8-F1
#
_entry.id   AF-A0A2R9BEH8-F1
#
_cell.length_a   1.000
_cell.length_b   1.000
_cell.length_c   1.000
_cell.angle_alpha   90.00
_cell.angle_beta   90.00
_cell.angle_gamma   90.00
#
_symmetry.space_group_name_H-M   'P 1'
#
loop_
_entity.id
_entity.type
_entity.pdbx_description
1 polymer ?
#
loop_
_entity_poly.entity_id
_entity_poly.type
_entity_poly.pdbx_seq_one_letter_code
_entity_poly.pdbx_strand_id
1 'polypeptide(L)'
;MTTASTSQMRQNYHQDSEAINGQINLELYASYVYLSMSHNFDRDDVALRNFATYFLHQSHEEREHAEKLMKLQNHRGGQIFLQDIKKPVSGRGGACL
;
A
#
# COMPACT_ATOMS: atom_id res chain seq x y z
N MET A 1 10.29 7.32 -32.19
CA MET A 1 10.13 7.84 -30.82
C MET A 1 8.67 8.21 -30.66
N THR A 2 7.89 7.37 -29.99
CA THR A 2 6.45 7.58 -29.75
C THR A 2 6.30 8.55 -28.59
N THR A 3 5.94 9.79 -28.86
CA THR A 3 5.53 10.75 -27.83
C THR A 3 4.21 10.28 -27.25
N ALA A 4 4.20 9.80 -26.00
CA ALA A 4 2.97 9.49 -25.29
C ALA A 4 2.14 10.77 -25.16
N SER A 5 0.91 10.75 -25.69
CA SER A 5 -0.03 11.87 -25.60
C SER A 5 -0.34 12.16 -24.13
N THR A 6 -0.08 13.39 -23.69
CA THR A 6 -0.35 13.82 -22.31
C THR A 6 -1.85 13.87 -22.04
N SER A 7 -2.27 13.44 -20.84
CA SER A 7 -3.68 13.50 -20.44
C SER A 7 -4.22 14.93 -20.53
N GLN A 8 -5.44 15.08 -21.05
CA GLN A 8 -6.13 16.37 -21.19
C GLN A 8 -6.37 17.08 -19.85
N MET A 9 -6.39 16.32 -18.74
CA MET A 9 -6.64 16.82 -17.39
C MET A 9 -5.35 17.21 -16.64
N ARG A 10 -4.17 16.99 -17.25
CA ARG A 10 -2.89 17.24 -16.58
C ARG A 10 -2.54 18.72 -16.62
N GLN A 11 -2.69 19.39 -15.48
CA GLN A 11 -2.33 20.80 -15.30
C GLN A 11 -1.43 20.97 -14.07
N ASN A 12 -0.26 21.61 -14.26
CA ASN A 12 0.74 21.85 -13.20
C ASN A 12 1.12 20.57 -12.41
N TYR A 13 1.28 19.45 -13.11
CA TYR A 13 1.64 18.16 -12.52
C TYR A 13 2.98 17.69 -13.06
N HIS A 14 4.04 17.91 -12.29
CA HIS A 14 5.41 17.59 -12.69
C HIS A 14 5.60 16.07 -12.84
N GLN A 15 6.59 15.66 -13.62
CA GLN A 15 6.86 14.23 -13.81
C GLN A 15 7.30 13.57 -12.48
N ASP A 16 8.02 14.29 -11.62
CA ASP A 16 8.40 13.81 -10.29
C ASP A 16 7.19 13.56 -9.38
N SER A 17 6.05 14.19 -9.65
CA SER A 17 4.80 13.90 -8.94
C SER A 17 4.30 12.48 -9.21
N GLU A 18 4.83 11.79 -10.22
CA GLU A 18 4.59 10.35 -10.44
C GLU A 18 5.28 9.47 -9.38
N ALA A 19 6.08 10.03 -8.48
CA ALA A 19 6.54 9.37 -7.25
C ALA A 19 5.37 8.89 -6.36
N ILE A 20 4.15 9.41 -6.57
CA ILE A 20 2.92 8.88 -5.97
C ILE A 20 2.75 7.39 -6.26
N ASN A 21 3.21 6.88 -7.41
CA ASN A 21 3.20 5.44 -7.69
C ASN A 21 4.05 4.64 -6.69
N GLY A 22 5.19 5.20 -6.27
CA GLY A 22 6.02 4.62 -5.22
C GLY A 22 5.28 4.61 -3.87
N GLN A 23 4.62 5.71 -3.52
CA GLN A 23 3.83 5.80 -2.29
C GLN A 23 2.65 4.81 -2.29
N ILE A 24 1.91 4.70 -3.40
CA ILE A 24 0.82 3.71 -3.55
C ILE A 24 1.34 2.30 -3.25
N ASN A 25 2.51 1.93 -3.77
CA ASN A 25 3.09 0.63 -3.52
C ASN A 25 3.54 0.44 -2.06
N LEU A 26 4.03 1.50 -1.41
CA LEU A 26 4.38 1.49 0.01
C LEU A 26 3.15 1.29 0.91
N GLU A 27 2.05 1.98 0.64
CA GLU A 27 0.79 1.81 1.40
C GLU A 27 0.23 0.39 1.24
N LEU A 28 0.28 -0.15 0.02
CA LEU A 28 -0.13 -1.54 -0.23
C LEU A 28 0.78 -2.55 0.46
N TYR A 29 2.08 -2.30 0.52
CA TYR A 29 3.02 -3.13 1.28
C TYR A 29 2.75 -3.06 2.79
N ALA A 30 2.52 -1.86 3.34
CA ALA A 30 2.15 -1.68 4.75
C ALA A 30 0.85 -2.42 5.08
N SER A 31 -0.18 -2.30 4.24
CA SER A 31 -1.42 -3.06 4.35
C SER A 31 -1.17 -4.58 4.41
N TYR A 32 -0.28 -5.09 3.54
CA TYR A 32 0.05 -6.52 3.52
C TYR A 32 0.84 -6.99 4.74
N VAL A 33 1.74 -6.15 5.26
CA VAL A 33 2.48 -6.40 6.51
C VAL A 33 1.51 -6.48 7.70
N TYR A 34 0.59 -5.52 7.83
CA TYR A 34 -0.43 -5.53 8.89
C TYR A 34 -1.37 -6.72 8.79
N LEU A 35 -1.77 -7.11 7.58
CA LEU A 35 -2.57 -8.32 7.38
C LEU A 35 -1.82 -9.57 7.86
N SER A 36 -0.53 -9.67 7.55
CA SER A 36 0.30 -10.78 8.03
C SER A 36 0.42 -10.78 9.56
N MET A 37 0.58 -9.62 10.19
CA MET A 37 0.62 -9.52 11.65
C MET A 37 -0.71 -9.94 12.28
N SER A 38 -1.84 -9.46 11.75
CA SER A 38 -3.17 -9.84 12.21
C SER A 38 -3.35 -11.35 12.25
N HIS A 39 -3.05 -12.04 11.16
CA HIS A 39 -3.13 -13.49 11.09
C HIS A 39 -2.12 -14.21 11.98
N ASN A 40 -0.97 -13.62 12.31
CA ASN A 40 -0.04 -14.21 13.28
C ASN A 40 -0.60 -14.16 14.72
N PHE A 41 -1.26 -13.07 15.10
CA PHE A 41 -1.87 -12.92 16.43
C PHE A 41 -3.18 -13.69 16.59
N ASP A 42 -3.86 -14.01 15.48
CA ASP A 42 -5.10 -14.80 15.46
C ASP A 42 -4.86 -16.31 15.59
N ARG A 43 -3.61 -16.78 15.46
CA ARG A 43 -3.29 -18.21 15.57
C ARG A 43 -3.62 -18.75 16.96
N ASP A 44 -4.05 -20.01 17.00
CA ASP A 44 -4.44 -20.70 18.24
C ASP A 44 -3.31 -20.76 19.30
N ASP A 45 -2.05 -20.71 18.88
CA ASP A 45 -0.87 -20.72 19.78
C ASP A 45 -0.52 -19.34 20.38
N VAL A 46 -1.03 -18.25 19.82
CA VAL A 46 -0.84 -16.88 20.32
C VAL A 46 -2.11 -16.34 20.98
N ALA A 47 -3.27 -16.56 20.35
CA ALA A 47 -4.62 -16.25 20.81
C ALA A 47 -4.86 -14.79 21.27
N LEU A 48 -4.09 -13.83 20.73
CA LEU A 48 -4.22 -12.40 21.05
C LEU A 48 -5.23 -11.71 20.10
N ARG A 49 -6.49 -12.11 20.19
CA ARG A 49 -7.57 -11.66 19.29
C ARG A 49 -7.74 -10.14 19.19
N ASN A 50 -7.51 -9.41 20.27
CA ASN A 50 -7.61 -7.94 20.23
C ASN A 50 -6.50 -7.31 19.37
N PHE A 51 -5.28 -7.86 19.43
CA PHE A 51 -4.19 -7.43 18.55
C PHE A 51 -4.45 -7.84 17.10
N ALA A 52 -5.00 -9.04 16.88
CA ALA A 52 -5.40 -9.47 15.54
C ALA A 52 -6.40 -8.50 14.91
N THR A 53 -7.45 -8.12 15.65
CA THR A 53 -8.45 -7.13 15.19
C THR A 53 -7.84 -5.76 14.95
N TYR A 54 -6.95 -5.29 15.84
CA TYR A 54 -6.27 -4.01 15.66
C TYR A 54 -5.44 -3.97 14.37
N PHE A 55 -4.61 -4.98 14.14
CA PHE A 55 -3.78 -5.02 12.92
C PHE A 55 -4.62 -5.25 11.64
N LEU A 56 -5.75 -5.95 11.74
CA LEU A 56 -6.68 -6.07 10.62
C LEU A 56 -7.28 -4.70 10.26
N HIS A 57 -7.66 -3.92 11.26
CA HIS A 57 -8.14 -2.55 11.07
C HIS A 57 -7.08 -1.68 10.40
N GLN A 58 -5.83 -1.68 10.91
CA GLN A 58 -4.74 -0.93 10.30
C GLN A 58 -4.45 -1.37 8.85
N SER A 59 -4.53 -2.67 8.56
CA SER A 59 -4.39 -3.18 7.18
C SER A 59 -5.43 -2.57 6.23
N HIS A 60 -6.66 -2.43 6.69
CA HIS A 60 -7.73 -1.81 5.91
C HIS A 60 -7.51 -0.31 5.72
N GLU A 61 -7.10 0.41 6.77
CA GLU A 61 -6.80 1.86 6.69
C GLU A 61 -5.70 2.15 5.65
N GLU A 62 -4.59 1.41 5.67
CA GLU A 62 -3.51 1.63 4.69
C GLU A 62 -3.95 1.29 3.26
N ARG A 63 -4.86 0.32 3.10
CA ARG A 63 -5.43 0.04 1.78
C ARG A 63 -6.31 1.18 1.29
N GLU A 64 -7.10 1.80 2.17
CA GLU A 64 -7.85 3.01 1.82
C GLU A 64 -6.92 4.18 1.49
N HIS A 65 -5.77 4.32 2.16
CA HIS A 65 -4.75 5.32 1.82
C HIS A 65 -4.22 5.11 0.40
N ALA A 66 -3.88 3.87 0.04
CA ALA A 66 -3.45 3.53 -1.32
C ALA A 66 -4.52 3.91 -2.36
N GLU A 67 -5.78 3.58 -2.11
CA GLU A 67 -6.89 3.91 -3.02
C GLU A 67 -7.12 5.43 -3.17
N LYS A 68 -6.97 6.20 -2.08
CA LYS A 68 -7.04 7.67 -2.13
C LYS A 68 -5.93 8.24 -3.01
N LEU A 69 -4.71 7.72 -2.91
CA LEU A 69 -3.59 8.12 -3.75
C LEU A 69 -3.79 7.74 -5.22
N MET A 70 -4.34 6.55 -5.51
CA MET A 70 -4.71 6.15 -6.88
C MET A 70 -5.74 7.12 -7.47
N LYS A 71 -6.78 7.48 -6.72
CA LYS A 71 -7.79 8.46 -7.15
C LYS A 71 -7.16 9.82 -7.42
N LEU A 72 -6.24 10.27 -6.56
CA LEU A 72 -5.50 11.52 -6.74
C LEU A 72 -4.66 11.51 -8.03
N GLN A 73 -3.91 10.43 -8.27
CA GLN A 73 -3.08 10.27 -9.47
C GLN A 73 -3.93 10.35 -10.75
N ASN A 74 -5.05 9.64 -10.79
CA ASN A 74 -5.99 9.68 -11.92
C ASN A 74 -6.59 11.08 -12.11
N HIS A 75 -6.99 11.74 -11.03
CA HIS A 75 -7.60 13.07 -11.08
C HIS A 75 -6.64 14.14 -11.61
N ARG A 76 -5.34 13.99 -11.33
CA ARG A 76 -4.28 14.88 -11.84
C ARG A 76 -3.83 14.54 -13.27
N GLY A 77 -4.43 13.53 -13.91
CA GLY A 77 -4.04 13.06 -15.23
C GLY A 77 -2.69 12.34 -15.25
N GLY A 78 -2.22 11.87 -14.10
CA GLY A 78 -1.08 10.97 -14.00
C GLY A 78 -1.46 9.53 -14.36
N GLN A 79 -0.47 8.69 -14.66
CA GLN A 79 -0.68 7.27 -14.90
C GLN A 79 -0.32 6.47 -13.64
N ILE A 80 -1.17 5.49 -13.30
CA ILE A 80 -0.92 4.56 -12.20
C ILE A 80 -0.10 3.38 -12.74
N PHE A 81 1.05 3.13 -12.11
CA PHE A 81 1.88 1.96 -12.38
C PHE A 81 2.00 1.12 -11.11
N LEU A 82 1.19 0.05 -11.04
CA LEU A 82 1.27 -0.90 -9.94
C LEU A 82 2.50 -1.79 -10.10
N GLN A 83 3.17 -2.07 -8.99
CA GLN A 83 4.33 -2.95 -8.93
C GLN A 83 4.03 -4.14 -8.03
N ASP A 84 4.95 -5.10 -8.03
CA ASP A 84 4.87 -6.24 -7.14
C ASP A 84 4.92 -5.78 -5.67
N ILE A 85 3.88 -6.13 -4.93
CA ILE A 85 3.88 -6.01 -3.48
C ILE A 85 4.76 -7.13 -2.93
N LYS A 86 5.92 -6.77 -2.39
CA LYS A 86 6.83 -7.76 -1.80
C LYS A 86 6.14 -8.46 -0.63
N LYS A 87 6.39 -9.76 -0.49
CA LYS A 87 5.94 -10.50 0.69
C LYS A 87 6.51 -9.82 1.95
N PRO A 88 5.71 -9.69 3.03
CA PRO A 88 6.23 -9.21 4.29
C PRO A 88 7.31 -10.17 4.77
N VAL A 89 8.40 -9.61 5.30
CA VAL A 89 9.45 -10.42 5.92
C VAL A 89 8.87 -10.97 7.22
N SER A 90 8.24 -12.14 7.15
CA SER A 90 7.81 -12.88 8.33
C SER A 90 9.06 -13.40 9.02
N GLY A 91 9.47 -12.70 10.09
CA GLY A 91 10.49 -13.17 11.00
C GLY A 91 10.02 -14.45 11.70
N ARG A 92 10.18 -15.61 11.05
CA ARG A 92 10.35 -16.87 11.78
C ARG A 92 11.71 -16.78 12.47
N GLY A 93 11.73 -16.12 13.62
CA GLY A 93 12.93 -15.88 14.41
C GLY A 93 12.91 -14.55 15.17
N GLY A 94 11.98 -14.39 16.10
CA GLY A 94 12.22 -13.68 17.37
C GLY A 94 12.64 -12.21 17.38
N ALA A 95 12.52 -11.43 16.31
CA ALA A 95 12.86 -10.01 16.35
C ALA A 95 12.05 -9.19 15.35
N CYS A 96 10.80 -8.90 15.70
CA CYS A 96 10.15 -7.65 15.31
C CYS A 96 9.03 -7.32 16.30
N LEU A 97 9.41 -7.30 17.59
CA LEU A 97 8.90 -6.43 18.63
C LEU A 97 10.12 -5.92 19.40
#